data_AF-A0A822XWZ6-F1
#
_entry.id   AF-A0A822XWZ6-F1
#
_cell.length_a   1.000
_cell.length_b   1.000
_cell.length_c   1.000
_cell.angle_alpha   90.00
_cell.angle_beta   90.00
_cell.angle_gamma   90.00
#
_symmetry.space_group_name_H-M   'P 1'
#
loop_
_entity.id
_entity.type
_entity.pdbx_description
1 polymer ?
#
loop_
_entity_poly.entity_id
_entity_poly.type
_entity_poly.pdbx_seq_one_letter_code
_entity_poly.pdbx_strand_id
1 'polypeptide(L)'
;MRLVVEVLTGTLFYVQVDDNATVGDLKREIGAQEKLPEDRLILVLHNHNHHGSSSVMVDDKLSLLEYGVRDGSHIHLCFYPLDDAAHYHLLFTLPDSLTW
;
A
#
# COMPACT_ATOMS: atom_id res chain seq x y z
N MET A 1 -1.66 10.24 11.54
CA MET A 1 -2.82 9.36 11.25
C MET A 1 -2.49 7.89 11.49
N ARG A 2 -3.48 7.10 11.92
CA ARG A 2 -3.40 5.65 12.13
C ARG A 2 -3.99 4.92 10.92
N LEU A 3 -3.20 4.08 10.29
CA LEU A 3 -3.56 3.38 9.06
C LEU A 3 -3.70 1.89 9.31
N VAL A 4 -4.57 1.25 8.53
CA VAL A 4 -4.71 -0.22 8.50
C VAL A 4 -3.92 -0.73 7.31
N VAL A 5 -2.97 -1.62 7.57
CA VAL A 5 -2.18 -2.29 6.53
C VAL A 5 -2.54 -3.77 6.52
N GLU A 6 -3.01 -4.26 5.38
CA GLU A 6 -3.31 -5.67 5.15
C GLU A 6 -2.36 -6.26 4.11
N VAL A 7 -1.63 -7.30 4.50
CA VAL A 7 -0.86 -8.13 3.59
C VAL A 7 -1.81 -9.12 2.93
N LEU A 8 -1.69 -9.35 1.62
CA LEU A 8 -2.57 -10.26 0.86
C LEU A 8 -2.69 -11.69 1.44
N THR A 9 -1.76 -12.11 2.30
CA THR A 9 -1.86 -13.38 3.04
C THR A 9 -2.86 -13.33 4.20
N GLY A 10 -3.57 -12.22 4.39
CA GLY A 10 -4.58 -11.99 5.43
C GLY A 10 -4.03 -11.42 6.75
N THR A 11 -2.74 -11.07 6.81
CA THR A 11 -2.16 -10.44 8.01
C THR A 11 -2.52 -8.96 8.03
N LEU A 12 -3.13 -8.50 9.12
CA LEU A 12 -3.53 -7.11 9.30
C LEU A 12 -2.83 -6.50 10.51
N PHE A 13 -2.26 -5.31 10.33
CA PHE A 13 -1.64 -4.54 11.40
C PHE A 13 -1.93 -3.05 11.25
N TYR A 14 -1.68 -2.31 12.33
CA TYR A 14 -1.80 -0.86 12.33
C TYR A 14 -0.43 -0.21 12.23
N VAL A 15 -0.35 0.90 11.50
CA VAL A 15 0.84 1.75 11.41
C VAL A 15 0.46 3.17 11.76
N GLN A 16 1.26 3.82 12.58
CA GLN A 16 1.09 5.22 12.95
C GLN A 16 2.11 6.07 12.19
N VAL A 17 1.63 7.06 11.44
CA VAL A 17 2.48 8.04 10.75
C VAL A 17 2.01 9.45 11.08
N ASP A 18 2.81 10.45 10.71
CA ASP A 18 2.43 11.85 10.83
C ASP A 18 1.26 12.20 9.88
N ASP A 19 0.53 13.28 10.15
CA ASP A 19 -0.65 13.65 9.34
C ASP A 19 -0.28 14.19 7.96
N ASN A 20 0.95 14.66 7.81
CA ASN A 20 1.53 15.15 6.55
C ASN A 20 2.56 14.16 5.94
N ALA A 21 2.59 12.92 6.44
CA ALA A 21 3.56 11.92 6.01
C ALA A 21 3.47 11.63 4.51
N THR A 22 4.60 11.24 3.94
CA THR A 22 4.73 10.80 2.55
C THR A 22 4.56 9.28 2.41
N VAL A 23 4.43 8.81 1.18
CA VAL A 23 4.44 7.36 0.89
C VAL A 23 5.75 6.72 1.35
N GLY A 24 6.88 7.40 1.18
CA GLY A 24 8.19 6.92 1.65
C GLY A 24 8.27 6.80 3.17
N ASP A 25 7.67 7.74 3.90
CA ASP A 25 7.61 7.67 5.38
C ASP A 25 6.81 6.45 5.85
N LEU A 26 5.67 6.17 5.19
CA LEU A 26 4.86 4.99 5.49
C LEU A 26 5.61 3.68 5.18
N LYS A 27 6.31 3.60 4.05
CA LYS A 27 7.14 2.43 3.70
C LYS A 27 8.23 2.19 4.76
N ARG A 28 8.90 3.25 5.20
CA ARG A 28 9.92 3.18 6.26
C ARG A 28 9.37 2.71 7.60
N GLU A 29 8.21 3.21 8.00
CA GLU A 29 7.56 2.78 9.25
C GLU A 29 7.16 1.31 9.19
N ILE A 30 6.56 0.86 8.08
CA ILE A 30 6.25 -0.56 7.84
C ILE A 30 7.53 -1.41 7.86
N GLY A 31 8.58 -0.97 7.16
CA GLY A 31 9.86 -1.66 7.09
C GLY A 31 10.51 -1.83 8.45
N ALA A 32 10.47 -0.78 9.28
CA ALA A 32 10.99 -0.82 10.65
C ALA A 32 10.16 -1.73 11.56
N GLN A 33 8.83 -1.63 11.49
CA GLN A 33 7.91 -2.37 12.36
C GLN A 33 7.92 -3.88 12.05
N GLU A 34 7.79 -4.25 10.78
CA GLU A 34 7.64 -5.63 10.34
C GLU A 34 8.97 -6.27 9.86
N LYS A 35 10.08 -5.52 9.92
CA LYS A 35 11.42 -5.92 9.46
C LYS A 35 11.45 -6.32 7.98
N LEU A 36 10.81 -5.50 7.15
CA LEU A 36 10.67 -5.71 5.72
C LEU A 36 11.56 -4.77 4.90
N PRO A 37 12.06 -5.21 3.74
CA PRO A 37 12.81 -4.35 2.82
C PRO A 37 11.89 -3.32 2.15
N GLU A 38 12.12 -2.04 2.44
CA GLU A 38 11.29 -0.90 2.00
C GLU A 38 11.18 -0.80 0.47
N ASP A 39 12.28 -1.10 -0.24
CA ASP A 39 12.41 -1.04 -1.69
C ASP A 39 11.48 -2.01 -2.42
N ARG A 40 11.02 -3.06 -1.72
CA ARG A 40 10.13 -4.07 -2.28
C ARG A 40 8.67 -3.81 -2.00
N LEU A 41 8.34 -2.85 -1.14
CA LEU A 41 6.96 -2.60 -0.72
C LEU A 41 6.15 -1.91 -1.82
N ILE A 42 5.01 -2.49 -2.16
CA ILE A 42 3.99 -1.93 -3.04
C ILE A 42 2.77 -1.65 -2.20
N LEU A 43 2.36 -0.38 -2.14
CA LEU A 43 1.21 0.06 -1.35
C LEU A 43 0.04 0.37 -2.28
N VAL A 44 -1.12 -0.21 -1.98
CA VAL A 44 -2.34 -0.02 -2.76
C VAL A 44 -3.44 0.51 -1.85
N LEU A 45 -3.87 1.74 -2.09
CA LEU A 45 -5.01 2.33 -1.39
C LEU A 45 -6.30 1.76 -1.98
N HIS A 46 -7.10 1.15 -1.12
CA HIS A 46 -8.41 0.64 -1.51
C HIS A 46 -9.49 1.69 -1.23
N ASN A 47 -9.99 2.34 -2.28
CA ASN A 47 -11.00 3.39 -2.18
C ASN A 47 -12.41 2.82 -2.37
N HIS A 48 -13.20 2.75 -1.30
CA HIS A 48 -14.59 2.30 -1.35
C HIS A 48 -15.53 3.32 -2.03
N ASN A 49 -15.13 4.59 -2.13
CA ASN A 49 -16.03 5.68 -2.57
C ASN A 49 -16.08 5.88 -4.09
N HIS A 50 -15.12 5.32 -4.83
CA HIS A 50 -15.06 5.37 -6.28
C HIS A 50 -15.11 3.95 -6.82
N HIS A 51 -16.30 3.41 -7.12
CA HIS A 51 -16.56 2.28 -8.04
C HIS A 51 -15.36 1.33 -8.28
N GLY A 52 -14.84 0.68 -7.23
CA GLY A 52 -13.73 -0.30 -7.33
C GLY A 52 -12.34 0.22 -7.72
N SER A 53 -12.11 1.54 -7.75
CA SER A 53 -10.84 2.13 -8.18
C SER A 53 -9.81 2.07 -7.05
N SER A 54 -8.93 1.05 -7.11
CA SER A 54 -7.75 0.98 -6.25
C SER A 54 -6.62 1.82 -6.85
N SER A 55 -5.88 2.56 -6.02
CA SER A 55 -4.78 3.42 -6.45
C SER A 55 -3.46 2.89 -5.93
N VAL A 56 -2.49 2.66 -6.82
CA VAL A 56 -1.14 2.26 -6.45
C VAL A 56 -0.33 3.50 -6.09
N MET A 57 0.30 3.48 -4.92
CA MET A 57 1.07 4.60 -4.38
C MET A 57 2.53 4.46 -4.84
N VAL A 58 2.82 5.02 -6.02
CA VAL A 58 4.09 4.85 -6.74
C VAL A 58 5.14 5.92 -6.43
N ASP A 59 4.72 7.12 -6.02
CA ASP A 59 5.65 8.23 -5.76
C ASP A 59 5.89 8.37 -4.24
N ASP A 60 7.09 7.99 -3.82
CA ASP A 60 7.54 8.04 -2.42
C ASP A 60 7.59 9.45 -1.84
N LYS A 61 7.62 10.49 -2.69
CA LYS A 61 7.68 11.89 -2.26
C LYS A 61 6.30 12.51 -2.10
N LEU A 62 5.27 11.91 -2.70
CA LEU A 62 3.91 12.44 -2.60
C LEU A 62 3.37 12.22 -1.18
N SER A 63 2.57 13.16 -0.70
CA SER A 63 1.91 12.98 0.58
C SER A 63 0.83 11.90 0.51
N LEU A 64 0.58 11.23 1.64
CA LEU A 64 -0.50 10.26 1.76
C LEU A 64 -1.87 10.93 1.48
N LEU A 65 -2.03 12.19 1.89
CA LEU A 65 -3.23 12.98 1.64
C LEU A 65 -3.51 13.22 0.15
N GLU A 66 -2.47 13.44 -0.66
CA GLU A 66 -2.62 13.61 -2.12
C GLU A 66 -3.10 12.34 -2.81
N TYR A 67 -2.75 11.16 -2.26
CA TYR A 67 -3.34 9.88 -2.68
C TYR A 67 -4.77 9.67 -2.16
N GLY A 68 -5.28 10.56 -1.31
CA GLY A 68 -6.59 10.46 -0.68
C GLY A 68 -6.62 9.57 0.57
N VAL A 69 -5.46 9.20 1.10
CA VAL A 69 -5.35 8.49 2.38
C VAL A 69 -5.83 9.41 3.51
N ARG A 70 -6.60 8.84 4.42
CA ARG A 70 -7.12 9.48 5.63
C ARG A 70 -6.85 8.59 6.83
N ASP A 71 -7.00 9.14 8.02
CA ASP A 71 -7.03 8.35 9.24
C ASP A 71 -8.05 7.19 9.13
N GLY A 72 -7.62 5.98 9.50
CA GLY A 72 -8.41 4.75 9.36
C GLY A 72 -8.47 4.18 7.94
N SER A 73 -7.76 4.75 6.96
CA SER A 73 -7.73 4.21 5.59
C SER A 73 -7.09 2.83 5.53
N HIS A 74 -7.57 2.02 4.58
CA HIS A 74 -7.13 0.65 4.38
C HIS A 74 -6.18 0.53 3.19
N ILE A 75 -4.96 0.07 3.47
CA ILE A 75 -3.87 -0.06 2.51
C ILE A 75 -3.51 -1.53 2.39
N HIS A 76 -3.52 -2.04 1.16
CA HIS A 76 -3.00 -3.37 0.88
C HIS A 76 -1.50 -3.29 0.63
N LEU A 77 -0.75 -4.20 1.26
CA LEU A 77 0.69 -4.34 1.10
C LEU A 77 1.02 -5.56 0.24
N CYS A 78 1.77 -5.31 -0.82
CA CYS A 78 2.30 -6.30 -1.75
C CYS A 78 3.82 -6.14 -1.86
N PHE A 79 4.50 -7.11 -2.48
CA PHE A 79 5.95 -7.11 -2.61
C PHE A 79 6.38 -7.33 -4.06
N TYR A 80 7.38 -6.57 -4.51
CA TYR A 80 8.12 -6.95 -5.71
C TYR A 80 8.84 -8.30 -5.48
N PRO A 81 8.83 -9.19 -6.49
CA PRO A 81 9.63 -10.42 -6.42
C PRO A 81 11.12 -10.08 -6.30
N LEU A 82 11.90 -11.01 -5.73
CA LEU A 82 13.35 -10.84 -5.53
C LEU A 82 14.18 -10.92 -6.83
N ASP A 83 13.55 -11.17 -7.98
CA ASP A 83 14.26 -11.50 -9.22
C ASP A 83 14.42 -10.27 -10.13
N ASP A 84 15.67 -10.02 -10.54
CA ASP A 84 16.15 -8.82 -11.25
C ASP A 84 15.71 -8.77 -12.73
N ALA A 85 14.79 -9.65 -13.13
CA ALA A 85 14.49 -9.95 -14.52
C ALA A 85 13.00 -10.11 -14.79
N ALA A 86 12.18 -9.10 -14.47
CA ALA A 86 11.07 -8.77 -15.35
C ALA A 86 10.41 -7.45 -14.99
N HIS A 87 10.29 -6.60 -16.00
CA HIS A 87 9.27 -5.58 -16.11
C HIS A 87 7.89 -6.27 -16.14
N TYR A 88 7.43 -6.77 -14.99
CA TYR A 88 6.06 -7.20 -14.86
C TYR A 88 5.20 -5.94 -14.81
N HIS A 89 4.41 -5.72 -15.86
CA HIS A 89 3.14 -5.00 -15.69
C HIS A 89 2.43 -5.65 -14.51
N LEU A 90 2.28 -4.91 -13.40
CA LEU A 90 1.52 -5.31 -12.22
C LEU A 90 0.04 -5.49 -12.62
N LEU A 91 -0.25 -6.53 -13.36
CA LEU A 91 -1.58 -7.09 -13.53
C LEU A 91 -1.88 -7.82 -12.23
N PHE A 92 -2.33 -7.06 -11.24
CA PHE A 92 -3.10 -7.61 -10.14
C PHE A 92 -4.28 -8.35 -10.76
N THR A 93 -4.17 -9.67 -10.91
CA THR A 93 -5.35 -10.51 -11.11
C THR A 93 -6.11 -10.46 -9.80
N LEU A 94 -6.91 -9.41 -9.63
CA LEU A 94 -7.93 -9.35 -8.59
C LEU A 94 -8.70 -10.67 -8.68
N PRO A 95 -8.95 -11.36 -7.55
CA PRO A 95 -9.84 -12.50 -7.59
C PRO A 95 -11.20 -12.04 -8.13
N ASP A 96 -11.79 -12.84 -9.02
CA ASP A 96 -13.09 -12.57 -9.67
C ASP A 96 -14.22 -12.30 -8.66
N SER A 97 -14.02 -12.61 -7.38
CA SER A 97 -14.94 -12.31 -6.28
C SER A 97 -15.08 -10.81 -5.95
N LEU A 98 -14.24 -9.93 -6.51
CA LEU A 98 -14.26 -8.48 -6.26
C LEU A 98 -14.64 -7.65 -7.49
N THR A 99 -14.98 -8.28 -8.61
CA THR A 99 -15.61 -7.62 -9.76
C THR A 99 -17.13 -7.82 -9.66
N TRP A 100 -17.84 -6.81 -9.13
CA TRP A 100 -19.30 -6.71 -9.27
C TRP A 100 -19.62 -5.91 -10.54
#